data_AF-A0A7W6MH86-F1
#
_entry.id   AF-A0A7W6MH86-F1
#
_cell.length_a   1.000
_cell.length_b   1.000
_cell.length_c   1.000
_cell.angle_alpha   90.00
_cell.angle_beta   90.00
_cell.angle_gamma   90.00
#
_symmetry.space_group_name_H-M   'P 1'
#
loop_
_entity.id
_entity.type
_entity.pdbx_description
1 polymer ?
#
loop_
_entity_poly.entity_id
_entity_poly.type
_entity_poly.pdbx_seq_one_letter_code
_entity_poly.pdbx_strand_id
1 'polypeptide(L)'
;MEHSEFQIGLEFWCGKSRWRCTDVGTRTVVAIGIHPVEMTTVQADGRKEHESLTYEQADAMGWFDGPPYRLAEIVFDEDDLEVCSLEGEDL
;
A
#
# COMPACT_ATOMS: atom_id res chain seq x y z
N MET A 1 -0.58 -15.24 -2.53
CA MET A 1 -0.90 -15.02 -3.96
C MET A 1 0.30 -15.39 -4.82
N GLU A 2 0.08 -15.94 -6.01
CA GLU A 2 1.15 -16.27 -6.96
C GLU A 2 1.65 -15.02 -7.69
N HIS A 3 2.95 -14.90 -7.91
CA HIS A 3 3.58 -13.73 -8.57
C HIS A 3 2.95 -13.42 -9.94
N SER A 4 2.61 -14.44 -10.72
CA SER A 4 2.00 -14.29 -12.05
C SER A 4 0.59 -13.70 -12.04
N GLU A 5 -0.06 -13.61 -10.89
CA GLU A 5 -1.40 -13.01 -10.76
C GLU A 5 -1.33 -11.47 -10.70
N PHE A 6 -0.15 -10.90 -10.44
CA PHE A 6 0.02 -9.46 -10.26
C PHE A 6 0.06 -8.71 -11.59
N GLN A 7 -0.62 -7.57 -11.60
CA GLN A 7 -0.58 -6.57 -12.67
C GLN A 7 -0.64 -5.18 -12.04
N ILE A 8 -0.05 -4.19 -12.71
CA ILE A 8 -0.11 -2.79 -12.26
C ILE A 8 -1.57 -2.37 -12.10
N GLY A 9 -1.90 -1.79 -10.94
CA GLY A 9 -3.25 -1.40 -10.55
C GLY A 9 -4.05 -2.48 -9.82
N LEU A 10 -3.56 -3.73 -9.76
CA LEU A 10 -4.20 -4.77 -8.93
C LEU A 10 -4.17 -4.34 -7.47
N GLU A 11 -5.34 -4.46 -6.82
CA GLU A 11 -5.46 -4.31 -5.38
C GLU A 11 -5.44 -5.69 -4.72
N PHE A 12 -4.70 -5.79 -3.63
CA PHE A 12 -4.52 -7.04 -2.87
C PHE A 12 -4.37 -6.72 -1.38
N TRP A 13 -4.54 -7.73 -0.56
CA TRP A 13 -4.40 -7.65 0.88
C TRP A 13 -3.18 -8.43 1.33
N CYS A 14 -2.45 -7.89 2.31
CA CYS A 14 -1.45 -8.63 3.06
C CYS A 14 -1.63 -8.25 4.53
N GLY A 15 -2.05 -9.23 5.34
CA GLY A 15 -2.55 -8.97 6.69
C GLY A 15 -3.76 -8.03 6.68
N LYS A 16 -3.71 -6.97 7.51
CA LYS A 16 -4.81 -6.00 7.66
C LYS A 16 -4.74 -4.81 6.71
N SER A 17 -3.77 -4.80 5.81
CA SER A 17 -3.54 -3.68 4.91
C SER A 17 -3.90 -4.05 3.47
N ARG A 18 -4.58 -3.13 2.79
CA ARG A 18 -4.84 -3.17 1.36
C ARG A 18 -3.75 -2.40 0.63
N TRP A 19 -3.27 -2.98 -0.46
CA TRP A 19 -2.17 -2.50 -1.28
C TRP A 19 -2.63 -2.36 -2.73
N ARG A 20 -2.02 -1.43 -3.46
CA ARG A 20 -2.16 -1.31 -4.92
C ARG A 20 -0.81 -1.52 -5.58
N CYS A 21 -0.70 -2.51 -6.45
CA CYS A 21 0.51 -2.78 -7.22
C CYS A 21 0.82 -1.60 -8.16
N THR A 22 2.06 -1.10 -8.10
CA THR A 22 2.58 -0.02 -8.96
C THR A 22 3.63 -0.52 -9.94
N ASP A 23 4.31 -1.63 -9.66
CA ASP A 23 5.23 -2.31 -10.57
C ASP A 23 5.28 -3.83 -10.32
N VAL A 24 5.64 -4.60 -11.36
CA VAL A 24 5.83 -6.05 -11.28
C VAL A 24 7.22 -6.41 -11.81
N GLY A 25 8.12 -6.74 -10.90
CA GLY A 25 9.44 -7.27 -11.22
C GLY A 25 9.40 -8.76 -11.56
N THR A 26 10.55 -9.38 -11.86
CA THR A 26 10.60 -10.82 -12.17
C THR A 26 10.38 -11.72 -10.95
N ARG A 27 10.66 -11.21 -9.74
CA ARG A 27 10.58 -11.96 -8.47
C ARG A 27 9.88 -11.18 -7.35
N THR A 28 9.47 -9.95 -7.64
CA THR A 28 8.98 -9.01 -6.65
C THR A 28 7.79 -8.25 -7.21
N VAL A 29 6.99 -7.72 -6.31
CA VAL A 29 5.91 -6.77 -6.61
C VAL A 29 6.22 -5.48 -5.85
N VAL A 30 6.00 -4.33 -6.47
CA VAL A 30 6.07 -3.03 -5.79
C VAL A 30 4.66 -2.50 -5.63
N ALA A 31 4.33 -1.97 -4.46
CA ALA A 31 2.99 -1.50 -4.15
C ALA A 31 2.96 -0.31 -3.19
N ILE A 32 1.85 0.44 -3.20
CA ILE A 32 1.53 1.48 -2.21
C ILE A 32 0.41 0.99 -1.29
N GLY A 33 0.51 1.30 0.00
CA GLY A 33 -0.52 0.97 1.00
C GLY A 33 -1.69 1.94 0.90
N ILE A 34 -2.87 1.44 0.56
CA ILE A 34 -4.06 2.26 0.27
C ILE A 34 -5.15 2.17 1.34
N HIS A 35 -5.04 1.22 2.29
CA HIS A 35 -5.95 1.13 3.43
C HIS A 35 -5.40 0.29 4.59
N PRO A 36 -5.38 0.78 5.85
CA PRO A 36 -5.42 2.20 6.18
C PRO A 36 -4.19 2.93 5.61
N VAL A 37 -4.34 4.22 5.32
CA VAL A 37 -3.21 5.08 4.93
C VAL A 37 -2.64 5.72 6.20
N GLU A 38 -1.46 5.26 6.60
CA GLU A 38 -0.77 5.76 7.79
C GLU A 38 0.07 7.01 7.45
N MET A 39 -0.29 8.14 8.04
CA MET A 39 0.39 9.42 7.92
C MET A 39 1.15 9.75 9.20
N THR A 40 2.41 10.17 9.06
CA THR A 40 3.18 10.74 10.17
C THR A 40 3.59 12.16 9.83
N THR A 41 3.08 13.14 10.58
CA THR A 41 3.51 14.54 10.48
C THR A 41 4.60 14.80 11.50
N VAL A 42 5.76 15.28 11.04
CA VAL A 42 6.86 15.70 11.91
C VAL A 42 6.83 17.23 12.01
N GLN A 43 6.47 17.72 13.18
CA GLN A 43 6.43 19.14 13.49
C GLN A 43 7.85 19.71 13.64
N ALA A 44 7.99 21.04 13.54
CA ALA A 44 9.30 21.71 13.62
C ALA A 44 10.04 21.51 14.96
N ASP A 45 9.29 21.22 16.04
CA ASP A 45 9.82 20.87 17.37
C ASP A 45 10.22 19.38 17.50
N GLY A 46 10.07 18.60 16.43
CA GLY A 46 10.36 17.17 16.39
C GLY A 46 9.21 16.28 16.85
N ARG A 47 8.07 16.84 17.27
CA ARG A 47 6.89 16.05 17.66
C ARG A 47 6.33 15.32 16.44
N LYS A 48 6.02 14.04 16.62
CA LYS A 48 5.38 13.20 15.60
C LYS A 48 3.90 13.05 15.92
N GLU A 49 3.04 13.36 14.96
CA GLU A 49 1.60 13.11 15.02
C GLU A 49 1.28 12.01 14.00
N HIS A 50 0.63 10.95 14.48
CA HIS A 50 0.19 9.82 13.67
C HIS A 50 -1.30 9.96 13.37
N GLU A 51 -1.67 9.85 12.10
CA GLU A 51 -3.05 9.89 11.64
C GLU A 51 -3.27 8.74 10.65
N SER A 52 -4.38 8.02 10.79
CA SER A 52 -4.81 6.98 9.85
C SER A 52 -5.97 7.52 9.03
N LEU A 53 -5.82 7.54 7.70
CA LEU A 53 -6.85 7.93 6.76
C LEU A 53 -7.53 6.69 6.16
N THR A 54 -8.84 6.77 5.91
CA THR A 54 -9.53 5.78 5.08
C THR A 54 -9.10 5.92 3.62
N TYR A 55 -9.45 4.92 2.79
CA TYR A 55 -9.20 4.98 1.36
C TYR A 55 -9.83 6.23 0.74
N GLU A 56 -11.11 6.49 1.04
CA GLU A 56 -11.88 7.61 0.47
C GLU A 56 -11.30 8.97 0.86
N GLN A 57 -10.82 9.11 2.10
CA GLN A 57 -10.19 10.34 2.57
C GLN A 57 -8.87 10.59 1.82
N ALA A 58 -8.01 9.58 1.72
CA ALA A 58 -6.74 9.68 1.01
C ALA A 58 -6.93 9.91 -0.50
N ASP A 59 -7.91 9.23 -1.12
CA ASP A 59 -8.28 9.38 -2.54
C ASP A 59 -8.78 10.80 -2.84
N ALA A 60 -9.69 11.33 -2.02
CA ALA A 60 -10.19 12.70 -2.16
C ALA A 60 -9.09 13.77 -2.02
N MET A 61 -8.00 13.44 -1.33
CA MET A 61 -6.81 14.29 -1.17
C MET A 61 -5.75 14.06 -2.27
N GLY A 62 -6.00 13.17 -3.24
CA GLY A 62 -5.09 12.86 -4.36
C GLY A 62 -3.82 12.11 -3.92
N TRP A 63 -3.86 11.32 -2.85
CA TRP A 63 -2.68 10.60 -2.36
C TRP A 63 -2.20 9.51 -3.31
N PHE A 64 -3.14 8.96 -4.09
CA PHE A 64 -2.91 7.90 -5.05
C PHE A 64 -2.65 8.43 -6.48
N ASP A 65 -2.58 9.75 -6.65
CA ASP A 65 -2.23 10.36 -7.93
C ASP A 65 -0.71 10.35 -8.09
N GLY A 66 -0.19 9.58 -9.05
CA GLY A 66 1.23 9.46 -9.32
C GLY A 66 1.53 9.10 -10.78
N PRO A 67 2.83 8.97 -11.14
CA PRO A 67 4.02 9.20 -10.31
C PRO A 67 4.44 10.69 -10.18
N PRO A 68 5.11 11.11 -9.07
CA PRO A 68 5.31 10.34 -7.83
C PRO A 68 4.06 10.35 -6.95
N TYR A 69 3.71 9.21 -6.36
CA TYR A 69 2.64 9.12 -5.35
C TYR A 69 3.04 9.87 -4.08
N ARG A 70 2.06 10.27 -3.26
CA ARG A 70 2.32 10.81 -1.91
C ARG A 70 2.75 9.73 -0.92
N LEU A 71 2.53 8.47 -1.27
CA LEU A 71 2.85 7.28 -0.48
C LEU A 71 4.21 6.70 -0.88
N ALA A 72 4.87 6.09 0.10
CA ALA A 72 6.05 5.28 -0.16
C ALA A 72 5.66 3.98 -0.87
N GLU A 73 6.42 3.64 -1.90
CA GLU A 73 6.37 2.33 -2.54
C GLU A 73 7.14 1.30 -1.71
N ILE A 74 6.55 0.12 -1.51
CA ILE A 74 7.12 -1.00 -0.75
C ILE A 74 7.30 -2.18 -1.68
N VAL A 75 8.42 -2.87 -1.54
CA VAL A 75 8.76 -4.08 -2.29
C VAL A 75 8.28 -5.30 -1.49
N PHE A 76 7.50 -6.15 -2.15
CA PHE A 76 7.09 -7.47 -1.70
C PHE A 76 7.91 -8.51 -2.43
N ASP A 77 8.62 -9.36 -1.70
CA ASP A 77 9.34 -10.51 -2.26
C ASP A 77 8.51 -11.79 -2.25
N GLU A 78 9.12 -12.91 -2.65
CA GLU A 78 8.44 -14.21 -2.75
C GLU A 78 7.82 -14.65 -1.42
N ASP A 79 8.48 -14.40 -0.29
CA ASP A 79 8.00 -14.78 1.05
C ASP A 79 6.85 -13.87 1.49
N ASP A 80 6.94 -12.56 1.21
CA ASP A 80 5.87 -11.60 1.50
C ASP A 80 4.56 -11.95 0.78
N LEU A 81 4.66 -12.42 -0.47
CA LEU A 81 3.50 -12.73 -1.31
C LEU A 81 2.73 -13.98 -0.85
N GLU A 82 3.36 -14.89 -0.11
CA GLU A 82 2.72 -16.12 0.38
C GLU A 82 1.51 -15.85 1.27
N VAL A 83 1.57 -14.76 2.05
CA VAL A 83 0.51 -14.37 3.01
C VAL A 83 -0.48 -13.36 2.44
N CYS A 84 -0.39 -13.05 1.15
CA CYS A 84 -1.28 -12.09 0.50
C CYS A 84 -2.48 -12.79 -0.18
N SER A 85 -3.58 -12.06 -0.30
CA SER A 85 -4.88 -12.52 -0.81
C SER A 85 -5.61 -11.44 -1.61
N LEU A 86 -6.59 -11.83 -2.44
CA LEU A 86 -7.46 -10.90 -3.16
C LEU A 86 -8.56 -10.31 -2.27
N GLU A 87 -9.01 -11.07 -1.28
CA GLU A 87 -10.02 -10.66 -0.32
C GLU A 87 -9.35 -10.34 1.02
N GLY A 88 -9.85 -9.32 1.72
CA GLY A 88 -9.39 -9.00 3.06
C GLY A 88 -9.90 -10.03 4.06
N GLU A 89 -9.09 -10.37 5.05
CA GLU A 89 -9.58 -11.16 6.19
C GLU A 89 -10.48 -10.26 7.04
N ASP A 90 -11.78 -10.55 7.08
CA ASP A 90 -12.70 -10.00 8.08
C ASP A 90 -12.31 -10.57 9.46
N LEU A 91 -11.41 -9.87 10.19
CA LEU A 91 -11.06 -10.18 11.58
C LEU A 91 -11.87 -9.34 12.56
#